data_AF-A0A920RNJ8-F1
#
_entry.id   AF-A0A920RNJ8-F1
#
_cell.length_a   1.000
_cell.length_b   1.000
_cell.length_c   1.000
_cell.angle_alpha   90.00
_cell.angle_beta   90.00
_cell.angle_gamma   90.00
#
_symmetry.space_group_name_H-M   'P 1'
#
loop_
_entity.id
_entity.type
_entity.pdbx_description
1 polymer ?
#
loop_
_entity_poly.entity_id
_entity_poly.type
_entity_poly.pdbx_seq_one_letter_code
_entity_poly.pdbx_strand_id
1 'polypeptide(L)'
;MTVEFIGDQLVAHIDRDHLVYARHPILDKQRGYLALQVDQFPAAFDNFQVLSASKHRDQAKNLEHVRKVSGKFPVRKSAKEELAIQKRNAHERLYRGEAEYRRLVKQVDALDAENKRRYPDVFRSHKEFRKEITVLRKRLHAEDPRYKELLFAMFRARRAIEEFVMASKPGVADLPDSRRFRVIEQLKQQLRSDKGLLELVARRDAAQQKLEQAYPKLFVTNREITEFRRTRRRVLQKDASVQATCRPTCGCLASTAGVYLFANDKQLAAAQRRVAEDGKP
;
A
#
# COMPACT_ATOMS: atom_id res chain seq x y z
N MET A 1 -12.89 -1.43 -20.97
CA MET A 1 -12.70 -0.20 -20.19
C MET A 1 -11.83 0.76 -20.98
N THR A 2 -12.29 1.98 -21.20
CA THR A 2 -11.54 3.03 -21.92
C THR A 2 -11.23 4.15 -20.94
N VAL A 3 -10.01 4.70 -20.95
CA VAL A 3 -9.59 5.75 -20.02
C VAL A 3 -9.15 6.98 -20.80
N GLU A 4 -9.75 8.13 -20.50
CA GLU A 4 -9.52 9.41 -21.15
C GLU A 4 -8.95 10.42 -20.16
N PHE A 5 -7.93 11.16 -20.59
CA PHE A 5 -7.36 12.29 -19.84
C PHE A 5 -7.64 13.59 -20.60
N ILE A 6 -8.23 14.56 -19.92
CA ILE A 6 -8.69 15.81 -20.52
C ILE A 6 -8.30 16.97 -19.59
N GLY A 7 -7.11 17.55 -19.80
CA GLY A 7 -6.57 18.57 -18.88
C GLY A 7 -6.44 18.02 -17.46
N ASP A 8 -7.11 18.64 -16.49
CA ASP A 8 -7.17 18.15 -15.11
C ASP A 8 -8.21 17.02 -14.89
N GLN A 9 -8.83 16.47 -15.93
CA GLN A 9 -9.91 15.50 -15.81
C GLN A 9 -9.49 14.10 -16.27
N LEU A 10 -10.07 13.09 -15.63
CA LEU A 10 -9.93 11.67 -15.92
C LEU A 10 -11.32 11.08 -16.05
N VAL A 11 -11.58 10.38 -17.16
CA VAL A 11 -12.81 9.62 -17.37
C VAL A 11 -12.43 8.16 -17.61
N ALA A 12 -12.92 7.24 -16.80
CA ALA A 12 -12.80 5.81 -17.05
C ALA A 12 -14.18 5.25 -17.40
N HIS A 13 -14.36 4.91 -18.67
CA HIS A 13 -15.55 4.27 -19.21
C HIS A 13 -15.50 2.77 -18.89
N ILE A 14 -16.46 2.31 -18.08
CA ILE A 14 -16.63 0.88 -17.80
C ILE A 14 -17.50 0.28 -18.91
N ASP A 15 -18.63 0.92 -19.20
CA ASP A 15 -19.54 0.64 -20.31
C ASP A 15 -20.24 1.95 -20.77
N ARG A 16 -21.36 1.85 -21.51
CA ARG A 16 -22.11 3.00 -22.02
C ARG A 16 -22.77 3.85 -20.93
N ASP A 17 -23.17 3.24 -19.83
CA ASP A 17 -23.99 3.87 -18.79
C ASP A 17 -23.21 4.11 -17.48
N HIS A 18 -22.06 3.44 -17.32
CA HIS A 18 -21.21 3.52 -16.15
C HIS A 18 -19.84 4.08 -16.49
N LEU A 19 -19.51 5.19 -15.84
CA LEU A 19 -18.18 5.77 -15.90
C LEU A 19 -17.73 6.32 -14.56
N VAL A 20 -16.42 6.42 -14.41
CA VAL A 20 -15.78 7.08 -13.29
C VAL A 20 -15.19 8.38 -13.79
N TYR A 21 -15.69 9.49 -13.27
CA TYR A 21 -15.16 10.82 -13.53
C TYR A 21 -14.37 11.31 -12.31
N ALA A 22 -13.16 11.80 -12.55
CA ALA A 22 -12.34 12.45 -11.54
C ALA A 22 -11.74 13.73 -12.12
N ARG A 23 -11.58 14.74 -11.27
CA ARG A 23 -10.86 15.97 -11.61
C ARG A 23 -9.75 16.18 -10.59
N HIS A 24 -8.50 16.23 -11.04
CA HIS A 24 -7.34 16.33 -10.18
C HIS A 24 -6.24 17.17 -10.86
N PRO A 25 -5.70 18.23 -10.24
CA PRO A 25 -4.73 19.15 -10.85
C PRO A 25 -3.38 18.48 -11.20
N ILE A 26 -3.02 17.36 -10.56
CA ILE A 26 -1.86 16.55 -10.99
C ILE A 26 -2.08 15.89 -12.37
N LEU A 27 -3.32 15.82 -12.85
CA LEU A 27 -3.65 15.32 -14.19
C LEU A 27 -3.40 16.37 -15.27
N ASP A 28 -3.45 17.66 -14.93
CA ASP A 28 -3.13 18.78 -15.83
C ASP A 28 -1.63 18.92 -16.03
N LYS A 29 -1.05 17.89 -16.63
CA LYS A 29 0.36 17.81 -17.00
C LYS A 29 0.42 17.22 -18.40
N GLN A 30 1.31 17.74 -19.24
CA GLN A 30 1.68 17.04 -20.46
C GLN A 30 2.31 15.70 -20.06
N ARG A 31 1.59 14.59 -20.30
CA ARG A 31 2.08 13.24 -20.04
C ARG A 31 2.63 12.67 -21.35
N GLY A 32 3.95 12.55 -21.41
CA GLY A 32 4.65 11.83 -22.49
C GLY A 32 4.79 10.33 -22.25
N TYR A 33 4.16 9.79 -21.19
CA TYR A 33 4.28 8.37 -20.82
C TYR A 33 2.98 7.81 -20.24
N LEU A 34 2.76 6.52 -20.47
CA LEU A 34 1.71 5.71 -19.86
C LEU A 34 2.35 4.73 -18.88
N ALA A 35 1.81 4.64 -17.66
CA ALA A 35 2.29 3.70 -16.64
C ALA A 35 1.12 2.92 -16.03
N LEU A 36 1.29 1.60 -15.93
CA LEU A 36 0.37 0.69 -15.24
C LEU A 36 0.96 0.37 -13.86
N GLN A 37 0.26 0.76 -12.80
CA GLN A 37 0.64 0.40 -11.44
C GLN A 37 -0.14 -0.85 -11.01
N VAL A 38 0.58 -1.88 -10.56
CA VAL A 38 0.00 -3.12 -10.04
C VAL A 38 0.28 -3.25 -8.55
N ASP A 39 -0.74 -3.61 -7.78
CA ASP A 39 -0.64 -3.67 -6.32
C ASP A 39 0.06 -4.97 -5.83
N GLN A 40 0.09 -6.05 -6.63
CA GLN A 40 0.74 -7.33 -6.29
C GLN A 40 1.33 -8.05 -7.51
N PHE A 41 2.40 -8.84 -7.28
CA PHE A 41 3.10 -9.66 -8.30
C PHE A 41 2.71 -11.15 -8.22
N PRO A 42 2.63 -11.88 -9.35
CA PRO A 42 2.79 -11.39 -10.73
C PRO A 42 1.45 -10.99 -11.37
N ALA A 43 1.40 -9.79 -11.93
CA ALA A 43 0.32 -9.37 -12.83
C ALA A 43 0.74 -9.65 -14.27
N ALA A 44 -0.10 -10.33 -15.03
CA ALA A 44 0.07 -10.55 -16.46
C ALA A 44 -0.98 -9.71 -17.21
N PHE A 45 -0.51 -8.94 -18.19
CA PHE A 45 -1.37 -8.18 -19.09
C PHE A 45 -1.29 -8.80 -20.48
N ASP A 46 -2.41 -9.29 -20.99
CA ASP A 46 -2.56 -9.69 -22.38
C ASP A 46 -3.45 -8.67 -23.10
N ASN A 47 -3.27 -8.51 -24.42
CA ASN A 47 -4.10 -7.66 -25.29
C ASN A 47 -4.15 -6.17 -24.94
N PHE A 48 -3.05 -5.58 -24.48
CA PHE A 48 -2.96 -4.14 -24.32
C PHE A 48 -2.66 -3.46 -25.67
N GLN A 49 -3.55 -2.57 -26.12
CA GLN A 49 -3.39 -1.80 -27.36
C GLN A 49 -3.68 -0.32 -27.13
N VAL A 50 -2.77 0.55 -27.57
CA VAL A 50 -3.00 1.99 -27.65
C VAL A 50 -3.52 2.28 -29.05
N LEU A 51 -4.85 2.40 -29.20
CA LEU A 51 -5.49 2.56 -30.51
C LEU A 51 -5.35 3.97 -31.07
N SER A 52 -5.36 4.99 -30.22
CA SER A 52 -5.10 6.37 -30.62
C SER A 52 -4.63 7.22 -29.44
N ALA A 53 -3.86 8.28 -29.75
CA ALA A 53 -3.46 9.30 -28.80
C ALA A 53 -3.60 10.66 -29.50
N SER A 54 -4.77 11.29 -29.38
CA SER A 54 -5.07 12.57 -30.02
C SER A 54 -5.96 13.44 -29.13
N LYS A 55 -5.95 14.75 -29.34
CA LYS A 55 -6.92 15.66 -28.71
C LYS A 55 -8.35 15.24 -29.11
N HIS A 56 -9.20 14.97 -28.13
CA HIS A 56 -10.57 14.46 -28.37
C HIS A 56 -11.42 15.53 -29.06
N ARG A 57 -11.85 15.28 -30.31
CA ARG A 57 -12.55 16.28 -31.16
C ARG A 57 -13.91 16.73 -30.60
N ASP A 58 -14.61 15.85 -29.87
CA ASP A 58 -15.94 16.13 -29.27
C ASP A 58 -15.91 16.38 -27.75
N GLN A 59 -14.81 16.92 -27.22
CA GLN A 59 -14.61 17.11 -25.78
C GLN A 59 -15.81 17.77 -25.06
N ALA A 60 -16.38 18.84 -25.62
CA ALA A 60 -17.48 19.57 -24.98
C ALA A 60 -18.78 18.73 -24.88
N LYS A 61 -19.15 17.99 -25.93
CA LYS A 61 -20.34 17.12 -25.94
C LYS A 61 -20.16 15.91 -25.02
N ASN A 62 -18.95 15.34 -24.99
CA ASN A 62 -18.66 14.22 -24.11
C ASN A 62 -18.71 14.65 -22.62
N LEU A 63 -18.30 15.87 -22.29
CA LEU A 63 -18.40 16.40 -20.92
C LEU A 63 -19.82 16.52 -20.40
N GLU A 64 -20.78 16.92 -21.24
CA GLU A 64 -22.19 17.00 -20.87
C GLU A 64 -22.75 15.61 -20.57
N HIS A 65 -22.44 14.64 -21.42
CA HIS A 65 -22.78 13.23 -21.18
C HIS A 65 -22.12 12.72 -19.89
N VAL A 66 -20.81 12.92 -19.73
CA VAL A 66 -20.05 12.52 -18.53
C VAL A 66 -20.66 13.10 -17.26
N ARG A 67 -21.07 14.37 -17.25
CA ARG A 67 -21.76 14.97 -16.10
C ARG A 67 -23.11 14.29 -15.81
N LYS A 68 -23.85 13.88 -16.84
CA LYS A 68 -25.17 13.23 -16.73
C LYS A 68 -25.10 11.80 -16.20
N VAL A 69 -24.04 11.05 -16.53
CA VAL A 69 -23.81 9.67 -16.04
C VAL A 69 -22.85 9.58 -14.86
N SER A 70 -22.09 10.65 -14.56
CA SER A 70 -21.21 10.71 -13.38
C SER A 70 -22.01 10.51 -12.09
N GLY A 71 -21.50 9.61 -11.23
CA GLY A 71 -22.16 9.25 -9.98
C GLY A 71 -23.11 8.05 -10.08
N LYS A 72 -23.36 7.53 -11.29
CA LYS A 72 -24.03 6.24 -11.48
C LYS A 72 -23.01 5.13 -11.36
N PHE A 73 -22.99 4.46 -10.20
CA PHE A 73 -22.11 3.34 -9.95
C PHE A 73 -22.88 2.02 -10.16
N PRO A 74 -22.28 1.02 -10.83
CA PRO A 74 -22.92 -0.29 -11.01
C PRO A 74 -23.12 -1.02 -9.68
N VAL A 75 -22.39 -0.62 -8.63
CA VAL A 75 -22.56 -1.08 -7.26
C VAL A 75 -22.91 0.11 -6.38
N ARG A 76 -23.98 0.00 -5.58
CA ARG A 76 -24.34 1.00 -4.57
C ARG A 76 -23.25 1.05 -3.50
N LYS A 77 -22.72 2.25 -3.26
CA LYS A 77 -21.79 2.49 -2.15
C LYS A 77 -22.57 2.45 -0.85
N SER A 78 -22.00 1.83 0.18
CA SER A 78 -22.53 2.00 1.53
C SER A 78 -22.36 3.46 1.99
N ALA A 79 -23.24 3.95 2.87
CA ALA A 79 -23.11 5.30 3.40
C ALA A 79 -21.74 5.53 4.10
N LYS A 80 -21.16 4.48 4.71
CA LYS A 80 -19.81 4.54 5.30
C LYS A 80 -18.72 4.79 4.26
N GLU A 81 -18.79 4.10 3.11
CA GLU A 81 -17.86 4.32 2.00
C GLU A 81 -18.04 5.70 1.38
N GLU A 82 -19.28 6.15 1.21
CA GLU A 82 -19.57 7.48 0.70
C GLU A 82 -19.01 8.56 1.63
N LEU A 83 -19.20 8.43 2.95
CA LEU A 83 -18.61 9.31 3.95
C LEU A 83 -17.08 9.32 3.88
N ALA A 84 -16.43 8.15 3.75
CA ALA A 84 -14.99 8.05 3.65
C ALA A 84 -14.43 8.70 2.36
N ILE A 85 -15.17 8.62 1.24
CA ILE A 85 -14.83 9.32 0.00
C ILE A 85 -14.98 10.83 0.19
N GLN A 86 -16.13 11.29 0.72
CA GLN A 86 -16.37 12.71 0.92
C GLN A 86 -15.36 13.34 1.87
N LYS A 87 -14.93 12.61 2.92
CA LYS A 87 -13.92 13.11 3.85
C LYS A 87 -12.58 13.37 3.16
N ARG A 88 -12.15 12.48 2.25
CA ARG A 88 -10.93 12.65 1.45
C ARG A 88 -11.06 13.83 0.48
N ASN A 89 -12.20 13.94 -0.19
CA ASN A 89 -12.46 15.05 -1.12
C ASN A 89 -12.49 16.41 -0.40
N ALA A 90 -13.16 16.49 0.75
CA ALA A 90 -13.21 17.69 1.58
C ALA A 90 -11.82 18.11 2.06
N HIS A 91 -11.00 17.14 2.50
CA HIS A 91 -9.61 17.39 2.89
C HIS A 91 -8.82 18.04 1.75
N GLU A 92 -8.84 17.45 0.55
CA GLU A 92 -8.13 18.00 -0.60
C GLU A 92 -8.65 19.38 -1.02
N ARG A 93 -9.98 19.56 -1.05
CA ARG A 93 -10.60 20.85 -1.41
C ARG A 93 -10.17 21.96 -0.45
N LEU A 94 -10.37 21.75 0.86
CA LEU A 94 -10.08 22.74 1.89
C LEU A 94 -8.57 22.97 2.02
N TYR A 95 -7.74 21.94 1.86
CA TYR A 95 -6.29 22.10 1.89
C TYR A 95 -5.80 22.99 0.74
N ARG A 96 -6.45 22.96 -0.42
CA ARG A 96 -6.10 23.83 -1.54
C ARG A 96 -6.70 25.22 -1.43
N GLY A 97 -7.97 25.30 -1.05
CA GLY A 97 -8.71 26.57 -1.02
C GLY A 97 -8.40 27.44 0.18
N GLU A 98 -8.09 26.87 1.34
CA GLU A 98 -8.16 27.59 2.61
C GLU A 98 -6.84 27.57 3.37
N ALA A 99 -6.30 28.78 3.60
CA ALA A 99 -5.03 28.95 4.31
C ALA A 99 -5.11 28.48 5.77
N GLU A 100 -6.23 28.76 6.45
CA GLU A 100 -6.46 28.35 7.83
C GLU A 100 -6.48 26.82 7.98
N TYR A 101 -7.17 26.12 7.08
CA TYR A 101 -7.17 24.67 7.11
C TYR A 101 -5.77 24.08 6.87
N ARG A 102 -5.01 24.62 5.91
CA ARG A 102 -3.61 24.22 5.72
C ARG A 102 -2.76 24.44 6.97
N ARG A 103 -2.95 25.56 7.66
CA ARG A 103 -2.23 25.87 8.89
C ARG A 103 -2.53 24.83 9.97
N LEU A 104 -3.81 24.49 10.17
CA LEU A 104 -4.22 23.46 11.12
C LEU A 104 -3.60 22.09 10.78
N VAL A 105 -3.68 21.67 9.51
CA VAL A 105 -3.09 20.40 9.07
C VAL A 105 -1.57 20.39 9.31
N LYS A 106 -0.85 21.47 8.97
CA LYS A 106 0.60 21.57 9.22
C LYS A 106 0.96 21.50 10.70
N GLN A 107 0.13 22.06 11.59
CA GLN A 107 0.35 21.98 13.04
C GLN A 107 0.18 20.53 13.53
N VAL A 108 -0.82 19.81 13.04
CA VAL A 108 -1.01 18.39 13.34
C VAL A 108 0.20 17.58 12.83
N ASP A 109 0.62 17.81 11.58
CA ASP A 109 1.78 17.11 10.99
C ASP A 109 3.08 17.37 11.78
N ALA A 110 3.31 18.61 12.23
CA ALA A 110 4.47 18.98 13.03
C ALA A 110 4.49 18.26 14.39
N LEU A 111 3.34 18.18 15.06
CA LEU A 111 3.20 17.45 16.32
C LEU A 111 3.39 15.94 16.13
N ASP A 112 2.85 15.37 15.05
CA ASP A 112 3.06 13.97 14.73
C ASP A 112 4.54 13.67 14.44
N ALA A 113 5.25 14.58 13.76
CA ALA A 113 6.69 14.47 13.54
C ALA A 113 7.48 14.55 14.86
N GLU A 114 7.12 15.48 15.75
CA GLU A 114 7.73 15.58 17.09
C GLU A 114 7.50 14.30 17.90
N ASN A 115 6.27 13.77 17.89
CA ASN A 115 5.91 12.53 18.58
C ASN A 115 6.70 11.34 18.04
N LYS A 116 6.90 11.25 16.73
CA LYS A 116 7.78 10.25 16.11
C LYS A 116 9.24 10.38 16.54
N ARG A 117 9.73 11.61 16.76
CA ARG A 117 11.09 11.86 17.24
C ARG A 117 11.26 11.48 18.71
N ARG A 118 10.30 11.87 19.56
CA ARG A 118 10.37 11.65 21.02
C ARG A 118 10.04 10.21 21.41
N TYR A 119 9.07 9.59 20.73
CA TYR A 119 8.59 8.25 21.04
C TYR A 119 8.52 7.38 19.76
N PRO A 120 9.68 7.11 19.13
CA PRO A 120 9.74 6.38 17.85
C PRO A 120 9.10 4.99 17.93
N ASP A 121 9.26 4.31 19.06
CA ASP A 121 8.71 2.97 19.31
C ASP A 121 7.18 2.89 19.25
N VAL A 122 6.46 4.02 19.36
CA VAL A 122 4.99 4.07 19.37
C VAL A 122 4.44 4.68 18.09
N PHE A 123 5.03 5.80 17.64
CA PHE A 123 4.47 6.62 16.56
C PHE A 123 5.06 6.32 15.18
N ARG A 124 6.17 5.56 15.08
CA ARG A 124 6.62 5.08 13.78
C ARG A 124 5.63 4.08 13.18
N SER A 125 5.48 4.18 11.87
CA SER A 125 4.70 3.28 11.05
C SER A 125 5.45 1.96 10.81
N HIS A 126 4.72 0.89 10.45
CA HIS A 126 5.32 -0.37 10.03
C HIS A 126 6.31 -0.20 8.88
N LYS A 127 6.04 0.73 7.94
CA LYS A 127 6.95 1.05 6.83
C LYS A 127 8.29 1.56 7.33
N GLU A 128 8.31 2.41 8.35
CA GLU A 128 9.53 2.94 8.94
C GLU A 128 10.32 1.85 9.66
N PHE A 129 9.68 0.97 10.44
CA PHE A 129 10.34 -0.20 11.02
C PHE A 129 10.97 -1.11 9.95
N ARG A 130 10.25 -1.37 8.86
CA ARG A 130 10.77 -2.18 7.74
C ARG A 130 11.95 -1.51 7.04
N LYS A 131 11.95 -0.18 6.93
CA LYS A 131 13.07 0.59 6.39
C LYS A 131 14.32 0.41 7.26
N GLU A 132 14.19 0.46 8.58
CA GLU A 132 15.32 0.25 9.51
C GLU A 132 15.87 -1.17 9.43
N ILE A 133 15.00 -2.18 9.37
CA ILE A 133 15.42 -3.57 9.14
C ILE A 133 16.19 -3.70 7.82
N THR A 134 15.73 -3.03 6.76
CA THR A 134 16.41 -3.03 5.45
C THR A 134 17.79 -2.38 5.52
N VAL A 135 17.90 -1.24 6.22
CA VAL A 135 19.20 -0.57 6.45
C VAL A 135 20.13 -1.50 7.24
N LEU A 136 19.63 -2.15 8.29
CA LEU A 136 20.42 -3.10 9.08
C LEU A 136 20.89 -4.29 8.25
N ARG A 137 20.04 -4.86 7.38
CA ARG A 137 20.44 -5.91 6.44
C ARG A 137 21.58 -5.47 5.52
N LYS A 138 21.49 -4.28 4.95
CA LYS A 138 22.55 -3.73 4.08
C LYS A 138 23.86 -3.56 4.84
N ARG A 139 23.79 -3.03 6.07
CA ARG A 139 24.95 -2.86 6.95
C ARG A 139 25.61 -4.20 7.29
N LEU A 140 24.84 -5.16 7.76
CA LEU A 140 25.35 -6.51 8.08
C LEU A 140 25.92 -7.19 6.83
N HIS A 141 25.28 -7.03 5.68
CA HIS A 141 25.82 -7.52 4.41
C HIS A 141 27.13 -6.82 4.00
N ALA A 142 27.42 -5.61 4.47
CA ALA A 142 28.72 -4.99 4.19
C ALA A 142 29.78 -5.46 5.20
N GLU A 143 29.44 -5.37 6.48
CA GLU A 143 30.39 -5.36 7.61
C GLU A 143 30.53 -6.71 8.32
N ASP A 144 29.54 -7.60 8.27
CA ASP A 144 29.51 -8.83 9.09
C ASP A 144 29.76 -10.09 8.23
N PRO A 145 30.95 -10.72 8.33
CA PRO A 145 31.27 -11.95 7.60
C PRO A 145 30.40 -13.14 8.01
N ARG A 146 30.04 -13.26 9.29
CA ARG A 146 29.19 -14.35 9.80
C ARG A 146 27.78 -14.25 9.23
N TYR A 147 27.25 -13.03 9.12
CA TYR A 147 25.96 -12.79 8.47
C TYR A 147 25.99 -13.22 7.01
N LYS A 148 27.02 -12.82 6.26
CA LYS A 148 27.21 -13.24 4.85
C LYS A 148 27.26 -14.75 4.71
N GLU A 149 28.02 -15.42 5.56
CA GLU A 149 28.17 -16.87 5.53
C GLU A 149 26.82 -17.57 5.71
N LEU A 150 26.06 -17.21 6.75
CA LEU A 150 24.75 -17.80 7.02
C LEU A 150 23.73 -17.46 5.92
N LEU A 151 23.77 -16.23 5.39
CA LEU A 151 22.90 -15.81 4.29
C LEU A 151 23.19 -16.62 3.02
N PHE A 152 24.47 -16.78 2.65
CA PHE A 152 24.87 -17.56 1.49
C PHE A 152 24.62 -19.06 1.68
N ALA A 153 24.76 -19.60 2.90
CA ALA A 153 24.39 -20.97 3.20
C ALA A 153 22.90 -21.22 2.92
N MET A 154 22.02 -20.29 3.32
CA MET A 154 20.59 -20.35 3.00
C MET A 154 20.33 -20.26 1.49
N PHE A 155 21.00 -19.34 0.78
CA PHE A 155 20.86 -19.22 -0.67
C PHE A 155 21.33 -20.47 -1.42
N ARG A 156 22.44 -21.10 -1.01
CA ARG A 156 22.91 -22.38 -1.56
C ARG A 156 21.89 -23.49 -1.33
N ALA A 157 21.33 -23.59 -0.12
CA ALA A 157 20.31 -24.59 0.20
C ALA A 157 19.04 -24.41 -0.64
N ARG A 158 18.60 -23.16 -0.86
CA ARG A 158 17.46 -22.86 -1.75
C ARG A 158 17.77 -23.23 -3.20
N ARG A 159 18.96 -22.90 -3.68
CA ARG A 159 19.40 -23.21 -5.05
C ARG A 159 19.46 -24.72 -5.30
N ALA A 160 19.94 -25.49 -4.32
CA ALA A 160 19.96 -26.96 -4.42
C ALA A 160 18.56 -27.57 -4.61
N ILE A 161 17.53 -27.00 -3.99
CA ILE A 161 16.14 -27.41 -4.22
C ILE A 161 15.72 -27.14 -5.67
N GLU A 162 16.00 -25.94 -6.18
CA GLU A 162 15.65 -25.57 -7.56
C GLU A 162 16.40 -26.45 -8.58
N GLU A 163 17.69 -26.71 -8.37
CA GLU A 163 18.51 -27.58 -9.21
C GLU A 163 18.02 -29.03 -9.19
N PHE A 164 17.66 -29.57 -8.01
CA PHE A 164 17.08 -30.91 -7.90
C PHE A 164 15.77 -31.03 -8.68
N VAL A 165 14.88 -30.03 -8.55
CA VAL A 165 13.60 -30.02 -9.26
C VAL A 165 13.81 -29.89 -10.76
N MET A 166 14.74 -29.05 -11.21
CA MET A 166 15.05 -28.93 -12.64
C MET A 166 15.67 -30.23 -13.20
N ALA A 167 16.53 -30.89 -12.43
CA ALA A 167 17.15 -32.16 -12.83
C ALA A 167 16.14 -33.31 -12.96
N SER A 168 15.02 -33.26 -12.22
CA SER A 168 13.96 -34.27 -12.31
C SER A 168 13.27 -34.34 -13.67
N LYS A 169 13.37 -33.29 -14.50
CA LYS A 169 12.76 -33.25 -15.83
C LYS A 169 13.69 -32.55 -16.85
N PRO A 170 14.25 -33.29 -17.82
CA PRO A 170 15.06 -32.70 -18.89
C PRO A 170 14.31 -31.62 -19.67
N GLY A 171 15.03 -30.58 -20.11
CA GLY A 171 14.49 -29.48 -20.91
C GLY A 171 13.78 -28.37 -20.11
N VAL A 172 13.61 -28.50 -18.80
CA VAL A 172 13.03 -27.42 -17.97
C VAL A 172 13.99 -26.23 -17.85
N ALA A 173 15.29 -26.48 -17.80
CA ALA A 173 16.31 -25.43 -17.72
C ALA A 173 16.29 -24.52 -18.97
N ASP A 174 16.00 -25.10 -20.13
CA ASP A 174 16.00 -24.43 -21.44
C ASP A 174 14.71 -23.64 -21.72
N LEU A 175 13.71 -23.73 -20.85
CA LEU A 175 12.47 -22.97 -21.00
C LEU A 175 12.69 -21.46 -20.74
N PRO A 176 11.97 -20.57 -21.45
CA PRO A 176 11.92 -19.17 -21.11
C PRO A 176 11.46 -18.95 -19.66
N ASP A 177 12.03 -17.95 -18.98
CA ASP A 177 11.77 -17.64 -17.56
C ASP A 177 10.28 -17.60 -17.22
N SER A 178 9.46 -16.99 -18.09
CA SER A 178 8.00 -16.87 -17.91
C SER A 178 7.29 -18.23 -17.76
N ARG A 179 7.81 -19.28 -18.40
CA ARG A 179 7.27 -20.65 -18.33
C ARG A 179 7.99 -21.50 -17.30
N ARG A 180 9.30 -21.32 -17.13
CA ARG A 180 10.14 -22.12 -16.25
C ARG A 180 9.67 -22.10 -14.79
N PHE A 181 9.34 -20.93 -14.25
CA PHE A 181 8.87 -20.82 -12.86
C PHE A 181 7.60 -21.64 -12.59
N ARG A 182 6.62 -21.57 -13.50
CA ARG A 182 5.37 -22.33 -13.38
C ARG A 182 5.63 -23.84 -13.40
N VAL A 183 6.51 -24.30 -14.28
CA VAL A 183 6.86 -25.72 -14.40
C VAL A 183 7.61 -26.21 -13.17
N ILE A 184 8.55 -25.43 -12.64
CA ILE A 184 9.26 -25.74 -11.39
C ILE A 184 8.29 -25.89 -10.22
N GLU A 185 7.33 -24.98 -10.06
CA GLU A 185 6.34 -25.09 -8.99
C GLU A 185 5.42 -26.32 -9.17
N GLN A 186 5.03 -26.66 -10.40
CA GLN A 186 4.28 -27.90 -10.63
C GLN A 186 5.08 -29.16 -10.26
N LEU A 187 6.37 -29.18 -10.62
CA LEU A 187 7.26 -30.31 -10.30
C LEU A 187 7.50 -30.45 -8.81
N LYS A 188 7.67 -29.35 -8.07
CA LYS A 188 7.74 -29.38 -6.59
C LYS A 188 6.52 -30.06 -5.97
N GLN A 189 5.34 -29.80 -6.53
CA GLN A 189 4.08 -30.34 -6.02
C GLN A 189 3.96 -31.83 -6.33
N GLN A 190 4.43 -32.26 -7.51
CA GLN A 190 4.51 -33.68 -7.87
C GLN A 190 5.52 -34.44 -6.99
N LEU A 191 6.65 -33.81 -6.68
CA LEU A 191 7.73 -34.36 -5.86
C LEU A 191 7.52 -34.15 -4.35
N ARG A 192 6.33 -33.71 -3.90
CA ARG A 192 6.09 -33.32 -2.49
C ARG A 192 6.43 -34.41 -1.46
N SER A 193 6.40 -35.68 -1.87
CA SER A 193 6.68 -36.85 -1.02
C SER A 193 8.01 -37.52 -1.37
N ASP A 194 8.77 -36.96 -2.30
CA ASP A 194 10.10 -37.44 -2.66
C ASP A 194 11.08 -37.22 -1.50
N LYS A 195 11.82 -38.27 -1.13
CA LYS A 195 12.74 -38.23 0.01
C LYS A 195 13.88 -37.24 -0.21
N GLY A 196 14.43 -37.18 -1.43
CA GLY A 196 15.53 -36.27 -1.77
C GLY A 196 15.10 -34.80 -1.67
N LEU A 197 13.90 -34.47 -2.18
CA LEU A 197 13.35 -33.12 -2.04
C LEU A 197 13.09 -32.76 -0.57
N LEU A 198 12.53 -33.69 0.22
CA LEU A 198 12.25 -33.46 1.65
C LEU A 198 13.53 -33.21 2.44
N GLU A 199 14.62 -33.93 2.18
CA GLU A 199 15.93 -33.70 2.81
C GLU A 199 16.50 -32.33 2.46
N LEU A 200 16.40 -31.90 1.20
CA LEU A 200 16.85 -30.57 0.77
C LEU A 200 16.02 -29.45 1.40
N VAL A 201 14.70 -29.65 1.52
CA VAL A 201 13.80 -28.74 2.23
C VAL A 201 14.19 -28.64 3.70
N ALA A 202 14.46 -29.76 4.39
CA ALA A 202 14.90 -29.76 5.77
C ALA A 202 16.24 -29.02 5.95
N ARG A 203 17.19 -29.19 5.03
CA ARG A 203 18.47 -28.45 5.03
C ARG A 203 18.27 -26.95 4.86
N ARG A 204 17.39 -26.52 3.94
CA ARG A 204 17.02 -25.11 3.77
C ARG A 204 16.41 -24.55 5.06
N ASP A 205 15.49 -25.28 5.67
CA ASP A 205 14.79 -24.81 6.88
C ASP A 205 15.74 -24.72 8.07
N ALA A 206 16.67 -25.67 8.23
CA ALA A 206 17.73 -25.57 9.23
C ALA A 206 18.66 -24.37 8.99
N ALA A 207 19.02 -24.08 7.73
CA ALA A 207 19.84 -22.90 7.41
C ALA A 207 19.08 -21.59 7.68
N GLN A 208 17.80 -21.54 7.34
CA GLN A 208 16.92 -20.40 7.63
C GLN A 208 16.80 -20.20 9.15
N GLN A 209 16.53 -21.24 9.93
CA GLN A 209 16.45 -21.16 11.39
C GLN A 209 17.74 -20.66 12.02
N LYS A 210 18.90 -21.15 11.57
CA LYS A 210 20.21 -20.65 12.05
C LYS A 210 20.39 -19.15 11.78
N LEU A 211 19.99 -18.68 10.60
CA LEU A 211 20.04 -17.27 10.23
C LEU A 211 19.09 -16.42 11.08
N GLU A 212 17.87 -16.91 11.31
CA GLU A 212 16.85 -16.25 12.14
C GLU A 212 17.28 -16.16 13.61
N GLN A 213 17.85 -17.23 14.16
CA GLN A 213 18.36 -17.27 15.54
C GLN A 213 19.56 -16.35 15.75
N ALA A 214 20.47 -16.29 14.78
CA ALA A 214 21.64 -15.42 14.86
C ALA A 214 21.27 -13.93 14.70
N TYR A 215 20.24 -13.62 13.90
CA TYR A 215 19.84 -12.25 13.58
C TYR A 215 18.33 -12.02 13.74
N PRO A 216 17.75 -12.21 14.94
CA PRO A 216 16.29 -12.21 15.14
C PRO A 216 15.65 -10.87 14.79
N LYS A 217 16.38 -9.76 14.99
CA LYS A 217 15.93 -8.40 14.64
C LYS A 217 15.65 -8.21 13.14
N LEU A 218 16.15 -9.09 12.26
CA LEU A 218 15.91 -9.01 10.81
C LEU A 218 14.62 -9.69 10.37
N PHE A 219 14.03 -10.53 11.22
CA PHE A 219 12.92 -11.43 10.88
C PHE A 219 11.64 -11.12 11.65
N VAL A 220 11.55 -9.92 12.22
CA VAL A 220 10.36 -9.47 12.95
C VAL A 220 9.14 -9.40 12.02
N THR A 221 8.04 -10.01 12.44
CA THR A 221 6.76 -10.05 11.74
C THR A 221 5.95 -8.77 11.96
N ASN A 222 4.94 -8.54 11.12
CA ASN A 222 4.03 -7.40 11.32
C ASN A 222 3.26 -7.51 12.64
N ARG A 223 2.97 -8.74 13.10
CA ARG A 223 2.32 -9.00 14.39
C ARG A 223 3.23 -8.58 15.54
N GLU A 224 4.49 -8.99 15.53
CA GLU A 224 5.46 -8.60 16.57
C GLU A 224 5.71 -7.10 16.59
N ILE A 225 5.80 -6.43 15.44
CA ILE A 225 5.87 -4.95 15.39
C ILE A 225 4.62 -4.34 16.06
N THR A 226 3.44 -4.91 15.81
CA THR A 226 2.18 -4.41 16.37
C THR A 226 2.13 -4.61 17.87
N GLU A 227 2.54 -5.78 18.38
CA GLU A 227 2.59 -6.06 19.81
C GLU A 227 3.66 -5.23 20.52
N PHE A 228 4.85 -5.09 19.93
CA PHE A 228 5.90 -4.20 20.42
C PHE A 228 5.37 -2.78 20.61
N ARG A 229 4.75 -2.22 19.56
CA ARG A 229 4.14 -0.88 19.61
C ARG A 229 3.01 -0.79 20.64
N ARG A 230 2.18 -1.83 20.77
CA ARG A 230 1.07 -1.89 21.74
C ARG A 230 1.60 -1.87 23.17
N THR A 231 2.62 -2.65 23.47
CA THR A 231 3.27 -2.72 24.78
C THR A 231 3.94 -1.39 25.12
N ARG A 232 4.72 -0.83 24.18
CA ARG A 232 5.34 0.49 24.34
C ARG A 232 4.30 1.59 24.52
N ARG A 233 3.18 1.53 23.80
CA ARG A 233 2.05 2.46 23.99
C ARG A 233 1.43 2.34 25.38
N ARG A 234 1.26 1.14 25.93
CA ARG A 234 0.75 0.96 27.30
C ARG A 234 1.67 1.56 28.35
N VAL A 235 3.00 1.40 28.19
CA VAL A 235 3.99 2.02 29.08
C VAL A 235 3.92 3.54 28.94
N LEU A 236 3.95 4.04 27.71
CA LEU A 236 3.89 5.46 27.41
C LEU A 236 2.59 6.12 27.91
N GLN A 237 1.47 5.38 27.88
CA GLN A 237 0.20 5.83 28.44
C GLN A 237 0.24 6.00 29.95
N LYS A 238 1.16 5.35 30.69
CA LYS A 238 1.30 5.53 32.13
C LYS A 238 2.22 6.70 32.50
N ASP A 239 2.90 7.29 31.52
CA ASP A 239 3.77 8.45 31.72
C ASP A 239 2.92 9.73 31.83
N ALA A 240 2.95 10.34 33.01
CA ALA A 240 2.19 11.56 33.33
C ALA A 240 2.54 12.74 32.41
N SER A 241 3.78 12.85 31.96
CA SER A 241 4.23 13.93 31.07
C SER A 241 3.60 13.82 29.67
N VAL A 242 3.39 12.59 29.20
CA VAL A 242 2.78 12.30 27.90
C VAL A 242 1.27 12.47 27.96
N GLN A 243 0.65 12.02 29.05
CA GLN A 243 -0.77 12.23 29.29
C GLN A 243 -1.13 13.71 29.38
N ALA A 244 -0.30 14.52 30.05
CA ALA A 244 -0.56 15.93 30.23
C ALA A 244 -0.42 16.75 28.94
N THR A 245 0.52 16.39 28.06
CA THR A 245 1.00 17.34 27.03
C THR A 245 0.88 16.85 25.59
N CYS A 246 1.06 15.56 25.34
CA CYS A 246 1.26 15.04 23.98
C CYS A 246 -0.05 14.51 23.37
N ARG A 247 -0.80 13.69 24.13
CA ARG A 247 -2.05 13.08 23.66
C ARG A 247 -3.22 14.07 23.57
N PRO A 248 -3.45 14.97 24.55
CA PRO A 248 -4.53 15.95 24.48
C PRO A 248 -4.28 16.98 23.37
N THR A 249 -3.04 17.42 23.17
CA THR A 249 -2.70 18.47 22.21
C THR A 249 -2.82 17.99 20.76
N CYS A 250 -2.25 16.83 20.41
CA CYS A 250 -2.43 16.25 19.07
C CYS A 250 -3.90 15.84 18.84
N GLY A 251 -4.56 15.23 19.84
CA GLY A 251 -5.98 14.87 19.75
C GLY A 251 -6.90 16.07 19.57
N CYS A 252 -6.66 17.16 20.31
CA CYS A 252 -7.41 18.40 20.22
C CYS A 252 -7.23 19.03 18.84
N LEU A 253 -5.99 19.20 18.36
CA LEU A 253 -5.74 19.80 17.05
C LEU A 253 -6.23 18.95 15.88
N ALA A 254 -6.09 17.62 15.95
CA ALA A 254 -6.66 16.71 14.96
C ALA A 254 -8.20 16.75 14.99
N SER A 255 -8.79 16.88 16.18
CA SER A 255 -10.22 17.11 16.36
C SER A 255 -10.63 18.47 15.76
N THR A 256 -9.91 19.55 16.04
CA THR A 256 -10.17 20.88 15.49
C THR A 256 -10.10 20.88 13.97
N ALA A 257 -9.07 20.27 13.37
CA ALA A 257 -8.99 20.10 11.91
C ALA A 257 -10.14 19.23 11.38
N GLY A 258 -10.56 18.20 12.12
CA GLY A 258 -11.71 17.37 11.79
C GLY A 258 -13.04 18.14 11.85
N VAL A 259 -13.29 18.88 12.91
CA VAL A 259 -14.46 19.75 13.08
C VAL A 259 -14.48 20.81 11.99
N TYR A 260 -13.34 21.39 11.67
CA TYR A 260 -13.19 22.34 10.57
C TYR A 260 -13.62 21.72 9.23
N LEU A 261 -13.20 20.47 8.94
CA LEU A 261 -13.64 19.74 7.73
C LEU A 261 -15.17 19.62 7.66
N PHE A 262 -15.80 19.16 8.75
CA PHE A 262 -17.25 18.94 8.77
C PHE A 262 -18.06 20.25 8.76
N ALA A 263 -17.53 21.32 9.36
CA ALA A 263 -18.16 22.63 9.35
C ALA A 263 -18.09 23.32 7.98
N ASN A 264 -16.99 23.16 7.25
CA ASN A 264 -16.72 23.90 6.02
C ASN A 264 -17.02 23.10 4.73
N ASP A 265 -17.35 21.81 4.82
CA ASP A 265 -17.75 21.00 3.66
C ASP A 265 -19.18 20.46 3.77
N LYS A 266 -20.11 21.10 3.04
CA LYS A 266 -21.54 20.75 3.05
C LYS A 266 -21.82 19.33 2.57
N GLN A 267 -21.04 18.81 1.62
CA GLN A 267 -21.23 17.46 1.08
C GLN A 267 -20.81 16.40 2.11
N LEU A 268 -19.70 16.66 2.82
CA LEU A 268 -19.24 15.82 3.92
C LEU A 268 -20.25 15.81 5.08
N ALA A 269 -20.77 16.98 5.47
CA ALA A 269 -21.80 17.07 6.51
C ALA A 269 -23.07 16.30 6.13
N ALA A 270 -23.51 16.38 4.87
CA ALA A 270 -24.66 15.62 4.38
C ALA A 270 -24.40 14.10 4.39
N ALA A 271 -23.21 13.65 3.99
CA ALA A 271 -22.85 12.23 4.05
C ALA A 271 -22.81 11.70 5.49
N GLN A 272 -22.39 12.52 6.46
CA GLN A 272 -22.41 12.14 7.87
C GLN A 272 -23.84 11.92 8.40
N ARG A 273 -24.79 12.77 7.98
CA ARG A 273 -26.21 12.61 8.35
C ARG A 273 -26.80 11.33 7.78
N ARG A 274 -26.51 11.00 6.51
CA ARG A 274 -26.96 9.74 5.89
C ARG A 274 -26.45 8.49 6.62
N VAL A 275 -25.19 8.50 7.07
CA VAL A 275 -24.66 7.41 7.90
C VAL A 275 -25.41 7.29 9.23
N ALA A 276 -25.81 8.40 9.83
CA ALA A 276 -26.58 8.41 11.08
C ALA A 276 -28.03 7.97 10.88
N GLU A 277 -28.60 8.19 9.69
CA GLU A 277 -29.94 7.75 9.31
C GLU A 277 -29.98 6.25 8.98
N ASP A 278 -29.00 5.73 8.22
CA ASP A 278 -28.85 4.29 7.91
C ASP A 278 -28.52 3.43 9.14
N GLY A 279 -28.10 4.05 10.25
CA GLY A 279 -27.79 3.40 11.52
C GLY A 279 -28.94 3.39 12.53
N LYS A 280 -30.10 3.98 12.18
CA LYS A 280 -31.32 3.89 13.00
C LYS A 280 -32.10 2.63 12.62
N PRO A 281 -32.61 1.86 13.60
CA PRO A 281 -33.41 0.67 13.33
C PRO A 281 -34.72 0.98 12.60
#